data_AF-A0A941ZPH0-F1
#
_entry.id   AF-A0A941ZPH0-F1
#
_cell.length_a   1.000
_cell.length_b   1.000
_cell.length_c   1.000
_cell.angle_alpha   90.00
_cell.angle_beta   90.00
_cell.angle_gamma   90.00
#
_symmetry.space_group_name_H-M   'P 1'
#
loop_
_entity.id
_entity.type
_entity.pdbx_description
1 polymer ?
#
loop_
_entity_poly.entity_id
_entity_poly.type
_entity_poly.pdbx_seq_one_letter_code
_entity_poly.pdbx_strand_id
1 'polypeptide(L)'
;QINLPTADAQKPADRPEQLDVAVDAKGNYMINKAPVPANNAATLSAALKSAAGDMKDPVVVINADANAAHQSVVRVMEAAQLAGYARITFTTQAARK
;
A
#
# COMPACT_ATOMS: atom_id res chain seq x y z
N GLN A 1 10.21 32.29 -35.02
CA GLN A 1 10.71 31.19 -34.17
C GLN A 1 10.19 31.45 -32.77
N ILE A 2 9.34 30.57 -32.24
CA ILE A 2 8.81 30.70 -30.89
C ILE A 2 9.39 29.52 -30.12
N ASN A 3 10.30 29.82 -29.18
CA ASN A 3 10.74 28.86 -28.17
C ASN A 3 9.52 28.57 -27.28
N LEU A 4 8.95 27.38 -27.41
CA LEU A 4 8.15 26.82 -26.33
C LEU A 4 9.16 26.24 -25.32
N PRO A 5 9.28 26.79 -24.11
CA PRO A 5 9.78 25.98 -23.02
C PRO A 5 8.73 24.90 -22.79
N THR A 6 9.05 23.67 -23.19
CA THR A 6 8.31 22.49 -22.74
C THR A 6 8.41 22.54 -21.22
N ALA A 7 7.34 22.96 -20.57
CA ALA A 7 7.22 22.87 -19.13
C ALA A 7 7.40 21.39 -18.81
N ASP A 8 8.58 21.04 -18.30
CA ASP A 8 8.77 19.82 -17.53
C ASP A 8 7.64 19.81 -16.52
N ALA A 9 6.64 18.99 -16.81
CA ALA A 9 5.57 18.69 -15.89
C ALA A 9 6.24 17.90 -14.76
N GLN A 10 6.90 18.63 -13.86
CA GLN A 10 7.30 18.18 -12.55
C GLN A 10 6.01 17.68 -11.90
N LYS A 11 5.74 16.39 -12.08
CA LYS A 11 4.63 15.70 -11.44
C LYS A 11 4.78 15.95 -9.94
N PRO A 12 3.69 16.28 -9.24
CA PRO A 12 3.79 17.01 -7.98
C PRO A 12 4.58 16.22 -6.95
N ALA A 13 5.73 16.77 -6.57
CA ALA A 13 6.45 16.39 -5.37
C ALA A 13 5.67 16.91 -4.16
N ASP A 14 4.58 16.22 -3.79
CA ASP A 14 3.91 16.46 -2.50
C ASP A 14 2.76 15.48 -2.18
N ARG A 15 2.63 14.37 -2.90
CA ARG A 15 1.79 13.28 -2.38
C ARG A 15 2.65 12.48 -1.42
N PRO A 16 2.25 12.33 -0.14
CA PRO A 16 2.90 11.36 0.71
C PRO A 16 2.87 10.04 -0.02
N GLU A 17 4.07 9.48 -0.17
CA GLU A 17 4.31 8.18 -0.76
C GLU A 17 3.43 7.16 -0.04
N GLN A 18 2.59 6.45 -0.79
CA GLN A 18 1.54 5.60 -0.24
C GLN A 18 1.71 4.18 -0.75
N LEU A 19 1.57 3.23 0.18
CA LEU A 19 1.52 1.80 -0.10
C LEU A 19 0.09 1.33 0.05
N ASP A 20 -0.59 1.11 -1.08
CA ASP A 20 -1.94 0.56 -1.08
C ASP A 20 -1.88 -0.95 -0.85
N VAL A 21 -2.38 -1.41 0.29
CA VAL A 21 -2.50 -2.83 0.62
C VAL A 21 -3.96 -3.24 0.57
N ALA A 22 -4.37 -3.96 -0.46
CA ALA A 22 -5.70 -4.55 -0.53
C ALA A 22 -5.72 -5.93 0.13
N VAL A 23 -6.78 -6.20 0.89
CA VAL A 23 -7.07 -7.49 1.51
C VAL A 23 -8.46 -7.93 1.08
N ASP A 24 -8.56 -9.07 0.40
CA ASP A 24 -9.85 -9.61 -0.01
C ASP A 24 -10.51 -10.49 1.07
N ALA A 25 -11.78 -10.85 0.85
CA ALA A 25 -12.54 -11.74 1.73
C ALA A 25 -11.90 -13.14 1.90
N LYS A 26 -11.06 -13.57 0.95
CA LYS A 26 -10.37 -14.87 0.96
C LYS A 26 -9.01 -14.80 1.66
N GLY A 27 -8.56 -13.61 2.06
CA GLY A 27 -7.25 -13.37 2.66
C GLY A 27 -6.10 -13.27 1.67
N ASN A 28 -6.36 -12.99 0.40
CA ASN A 28 -5.33 -12.62 -0.57
C ASN A 28 -4.93 -11.16 -0.36
N TYR A 29 -3.64 -10.90 -0.54
CA TYR A 29 -3.03 -9.58 -0.38
C TYR A 29 -2.59 -9.05 -1.73
N MET A 30 -2.81 -7.75 -1.96
CA MET A 30 -2.26 -7.04 -3.11
C MET A 30 -1.60 -5.76 -2.62
N ILE A 31 -0.39 -5.47 -3.08
CA ILE A 31 0.33 -4.24 -2.76
C ILE A 31 0.48 -3.43 -4.05
N ASN A 32 0.03 -2.18 -4.07
CA ASN A 32 0.04 -1.31 -5.25
C ASN A 32 -0.58 -1.99 -6.49
N LYS A 33 -1.68 -2.75 -6.30
CA LYS A 33 -2.37 -3.58 -7.31
C LYS A 33 -1.57 -4.77 -7.84
N ALA A 34 -0.39 -5.06 -7.31
CA ALA A 34 0.34 -6.28 -7.59
C ALA A 34 -0.06 -7.38 -6.59
N PRO A 35 -0.47 -8.57 -7.04
CA PRO A 35 -0.76 -9.69 -6.15
C PRO A 35 0.51 -10.14 -5.43
N VAL A 36 0.42 -10.34 -4.12
CA VAL A 36 1.53 -10.80 -3.30
C VAL A 36 1.19 -12.18 -2.74
N PRO A 37 2.02 -13.21 -2.98
CA PRO A 37 1.90 -14.49 -2.29
C PRO A 37 2.38 -14.32 -0.84
N ALA A 38 1.57 -13.66 -0.03
CA ALA A 38 1.85 -13.40 1.37
C ALA A 38 1.13 -14.45 2.23
N ASN A 39 1.88 -15.45 2.66
CA ASN A 39 1.39 -16.53 3.51
C ASN A 39 1.54 -16.16 5.00
N ASN A 40 2.43 -15.21 5.29
CA ASN A 40 2.81 -14.76 6.62
C ASN A 40 3.20 -13.26 6.61
N ALA A 41 3.29 -12.66 7.79
CA ALA A 41 3.60 -11.23 7.96
C ALA A 41 5.02 -10.86 7.48
N ALA A 42 5.98 -11.79 7.52
CA ALA A 42 7.36 -11.55 7.08
C ALA A 42 7.49 -11.45 5.55
N THR A 43 6.77 -12.30 4.80
CA THR A 43 6.71 -12.22 3.33
C THR A 43 5.99 -10.94 2.91
N LEU A 44 4.94 -10.57 3.63
CA LEU A 44 4.22 -9.32 3.36
C LEU A 44 5.08 -8.09 3.68
N SER A 45 5.87 -8.10 4.77
CA SER A 45 6.77 -6.99 5.11
C SER A 45 7.90 -6.83 4.09
N ALA A 46 8.46 -7.93 3.59
CA ALA A 46 9.43 -7.90 2.50
C ALA A 46 8.82 -7.35 1.21
N ALA A 47 7.59 -7.76 0.88
CA ALA A 47 6.86 -7.25 -0.28
C ALA A 47 6.53 -5.75 -0.12
N LEU A 48 6.16 -5.31 1.08
CA LEU A 48 5.97 -3.89 1.39
C LEU A 48 7.26 -3.09 1.20
N LYS A 49 8.40 -3.58 1.68
CA LYS A 49 9.71 -2.94 1.45
C LYS A 49 10.11 -2.89 -0.02
N SER A 50 9.85 -3.98 -0.74
CA SER A 50 10.12 -4.04 -2.18
C SER A 50 9.24 -3.06 -2.96
N ALA A 51 7.95 -2.99 -2.61
CA ALA A 51 7.02 -2.03 -3.19
C ALA A 51 7.29 -0.58 -2.75
N ALA A 52 7.89 -0.38 -1.58
CA ALA A 52 8.37 0.90 -1.09
C ALA A 52 9.52 1.44 -1.95
N GLY A 53 10.46 0.60 -2.37
CA GLY A 53 11.63 1.07 -3.13
C GLY A 53 12.38 2.18 -2.38
N ASP A 54 12.41 3.38 -2.98
CA ASP A 54 13.08 4.56 -2.42
C ASP A 54 12.21 5.38 -1.45
N MET A 55 10.99 4.92 -1.15
CA MET A 55 10.05 5.65 -0.33
C MET A 55 10.54 5.75 1.13
N LYS A 56 10.77 6.97 1.64
CA LYS A 56 11.49 7.19 2.91
C LYS A 56 10.64 7.09 4.17
N ASP A 57 9.32 7.19 4.06
CA ASP A 57 8.35 6.95 5.13
C ASP A 57 6.93 6.83 4.52
N PRO A 58 6.65 5.76 3.77
CA PRO A 58 5.38 5.64 3.08
C PRO A 58 4.24 5.43 4.07
N VAL A 59 3.10 6.03 3.77
CA VAL A 59 1.85 5.77 4.48
C VAL A 59 1.26 4.47 3.95
N VAL A 60 1.14 3.46 4.81
CA VAL A 60 0.51 2.18 4.48
C VAL A 60 -1.00 2.36 4.53
N VAL A 61 -1.67 2.28 3.38
CA VAL A 61 -3.12 2.39 3.26
C VAL A 61 -3.71 0.99 3.13
N ILE A 62 -4.37 0.52 4.18
CA ILE A 62 -4.96 -0.81 4.23
C ILE A 62 -6.41 -0.74 3.74
N ASN A 63 -6.65 -1.28 2.56
CA ASN A 63 -7.94 -1.45 1.92
C ASN A 63 -8.48 -2.86 2.19
N ALA A 64 -9.24 -3.04 3.27
CA ALA A 64 -9.86 -4.32 3.57
C ALA A 64 -11.29 -4.42 3.00
N ASP A 65 -11.59 -5.56 2.38
CA ASP A 65 -12.97 -5.97 2.07
C ASP A 65 -13.78 -6.10 3.36
N ALA A 66 -15.07 -5.77 3.31
CA ALA A 66 -15.96 -5.87 4.47
C ALA A 66 -16.06 -7.30 5.05
N ASN A 67 -15.83 -8.33 4.23
CA ASN A 67 -15.84 -9.73 4.63
C ASN A 67 -14.42 -10.29 4.87
N ALA A 68 -13.37 -9.47 4.79
CA ALA A 68 -12.02 -9.90 5.10
C ALA A 68 -11.93 -10.41 6.53
N ALA A 69 -11.30 -11.57 6.71
CA ALA A 69 -11.06 -12.12 8.05
C ALA A 69 -10.23 -11.12 8.87
N HIS A 70 -10.63 -10.91 10.12
CA HIS A 70 -9.94 -9.95 11.01
C HIS A 70 -8.44 -10.26 11.13
N GLN A 71 -8.09 -11.55 11.17
CA GLN A 71 -6.69 -11.97 11.18
C GLN A 71 -5.89 -11.53 9.94
N SER A 72 -6.52 -11.44 8.77
CA SER A 72 -5.85 -10.98 7.56
C SER A 72 -5.46 -9.50 7.68
N VAL A 73 -6.34 -8.67 8.26
CA VAL A 73 -6.05 -7.26 8.53
C VAL A 73 -4.94 -7.11 9.56
N VAL A 74 -4.99 -7.87 10.66
CA VAL A 74 -3.95 -7.88 11.71
C VAL A 74 -2.59 -8.25 11.11
N ARG A 75 -2.54 -9.23 10.20
CA ARG A 75 -1.30 -9.59 9.49
C ARG A 75 -0.71 -8.44 8.68
N VAL A 76 -1.55 -7.61 8.04
CA VAL A 76 -1.07 -6.42 7.34
C VAL A 76 -0.47 -5.41 8.32
N MET A 77 -1.12 -5.21 9.48
CA MET A 77 -0.60 -4.32 10.51
C MET A 77 0.75 -4.81 11.07
N GLU A 78 0.86 -6.10 11.37
CA GLU A 78 2.13 -6.71 11.80
C GLU A 78 3.21 -6.57 10.72
N ALA A 79 2.87 -6.79 9.45
CA ALA A 79 3.80 -6.65 8.35
C ALA A 79 4.29 -5.21 8.17
N ALA A 80 3.40 -4.22 8.30
CA ALA A 80 3.76 -2.80 8.28
C ALA A 80 4.69 -2.43 9.44
N GLN A 81 4.41 -2.94 10.64
CA GLN A 81 5.25 -2.76 11.82
C GLN A 81 6.64 -3.39 11.63
N LEU A 82 6.72 -4.63 11.12
CA LEU A 82 7.98 -5.31 10.78
C LEU A 82 8.74 -4.59 9.67
N ALA A 83 8.03 -3.90 8.78
CA ALA A 83 8.64 -3.11 7.73
C ALA A 83 9.20 -1.77 8.24
N GLY A 84 8.82 -1.34 9.45
CA GLY A 84 9.23 -0.08 10.05
C GLY A 84 8.38 1.12 9.64
N TYR A 85 7.20 0.90 9.05
CA TYR A 85 6.30 1.97 8.64
C TYR A 85 5.41 2.38 9.80
N ALA A 86 5.64 3.58 10.33
CA ALA A 86 4.92 4.11 11.49
C ALA A 86 3.53 4.65 11.12
N ARG A 87 3.32 5.00 9.86
CA ARG A 87 2.09 5.65 9.38
C ARG A 87 1.20 4.63 8.70
N ILE A 88 0.19 4.16 9.42
CA ILE A 88 -0.80 3.22 8.91
C ILE A 88 -2.16 3.94 8.85
N THR A 89 -2.78 3.94 7.68
CA THR A 89 -4.14 4.43 7.48
C THR A 89 -5.02 3.24 7.11
N PHE A 90 -6.14 3.08 7.78
CA PHE A 90 -7.08 2.00 7.50
C PHE A 90 -8.34 2.56 6.83
N THR A 91 -8.69 1.98 5.69
CA THR A 91 -9.92 2.29 4.97
C THR A 91 -10.65 1.00 4.67
N THR A 92 -11.84 0.83 5.25
CA THR A 92 -12.73 -0.26 4.84
C THR A 92 -13.35 0.11 3.51
N GLN A 93 -13.22 -0.74 2.50
CA GLN A 93 -14.09 -0.63 1.34
C GLN A 93 -15.44 -1.21 1.72
N ALA A 94 -16.33 -0.35 2.23
CA ALA A 94 -17.76 -0.67 2.24
C ALA A 94 -18.14 -0.87 0.77
N ALA A 95 -18.59 -2.08 0.43
CA ALA A 95 -19.02 -2.45 -0.91
C ALA A 95 -19.77 -1.28 -1.53
N ARG A 96 -19.16 -0.64 -2.53
CA ARG A 96 -19.81 0.45 -3.27
C ARG A 96 -21.05 -0.18 -3.91
N LYS A 97 -22.21 0.24 -3.44
CA LYS A 97 -23.52 -0.23 -3.88
C LYS A 97 -23.78 0.17 -5.33
#